data_AF-A0A2R9BL61-F1
#
_entry.id   AF-A0A2R9BL61-F1
#
_cell.length_a   1.000
_cell.length_b   1.000
_cell.length_c   1.000
_cell.angle_alpha   90.00
_cell.angle_beta   90.00
_cell.angle_gamma   90.00
#
_symmetry.space_group_name_H-M   'P 1'
#
loop_
_entity.id
_entity.type
_entity.pdbx_description
1 polymer ?
#
loop_
_entity_poly.entity_id
_entity_poly.type
_entity_poly.pdbx_seq_one_letter_code
_entity_poly.pdbx_strand_id
1 'polypeptide(L)'
;MPEIRVTPLGACPSCGRVLVLPPGRGSRAPSSTDTRTGFHVLPHGESVDDELEIKAYYAGHVLGAAMFQIKVGSESVVYTGDYNMTPDRHLGAAWIDKCRPNLLITESTYATTIRDSKRCRERDFLKKVHETVERGGKVLIPVFALGRAQELCILLETFWERMNLKVPIYFSTGLTEKANHYYKLFIPWTNQKIRKTFVQRNMFEFKHIKAFDRAFADNPGPMVVFATPGMLHAGQSLQIFRKWAGNEKNMVIMPGYCVQGTVGHKILSGQRKLEMEGRQVLEVKMQVEYMSFSAHADAKGIMQLVGQAEPESVLLVHGEAKKMEFLKQKIEQELRRQPAWAEALSSPGVQGSAATWLLPEAKKPRLLHGTLIMKDSNFRLVSSEQALKELGLAEHQLRFTCRVHLHDTRKEQETALRVYSHLKSVLKDHCVQHLPDGSVTVESVLLQAAAPSEDPGTKVLLVSWTYQDEELGSFLTSLLKKGLPQAPS
;
A
#
# COMPACT_ATOMS: atom_id res chain seq x y z
N MET A 1 -10.28 -14.05 -17.36
CA MET A 1 -9.21 -13.38 -16.59
C MET A 1 -9.71 -11.98 -16.29
N PRO A 2 -9.72 -11.53 -15.03
CA PRO A 2 -10.26 -10.22 -14.66
C PRO A 2 -9.41 -9.09 -15.27
N GLU A 3 -10.08 -8.04 -15.75
CA GLU A 3 -9.45 -6.82 -16.28
C GLU A 3 -8.88 -5.96 -15.14
N ILE A 4 -7.58 -5.63 -15.16
CA ILE A 4 -6.92 -4.91 -14.07
C ILE A 4 -6.98 -3.40 -14.32
N ARG A 5 -7.73 -2.63 -13.51
CA ARG A 5 -7.85 -1.15 -13.64
C ARG A 5 -6.89 -0.39 -12.70
N VAL A 6 -6.23 0.67 -13.20
CA VAL A 6 -5.19 1.45 -12.51
C VAL A 6 -5.50 2.95 -12.47
N THR A 7 -5.76 3.50 -11.28
CA THR A 7 -5.97 4.95 -11.08
C THR A 7 -4.68 5.75 -11.35
N PRO A 8 -4.60 6.76 -12.23
CA PRO A 8 -3.41 7.52 -12.55
C PRO A 8 -3.40 8.87 -11.83
N LEU A 9 -2.28 9.57 -12.02
CA LEU A 9 -1.88 10.69 -11.19
C LEU A 9 -2.13 12.02 -11.88
N GLY A 10 -2.68 12.97 -11.14
CA GLY A 10 -2.67 14.39 -11.54
C GLY A 10 -4.02 15.03 -11.82
N ALA A 11 -5.14 14.36 -11.55
CA ALA A 11 -6.46 14.97 -11.63
C ALA A 11 -6.71 15.89 -10.42
N CYS A 12 -7.17 17.12 -10.68
CA CYS A 12 -8.08 17.78 -9.76
C CYS A 12 -9.18 16.76 -9.39
N PRO A 13 -9.73 16.74 -8.15
CA PRO A 13 -10.73 15.75 -7.71
C PRO A 13 -11.96 15.54 -8.63
N SER A 14 -12.11 16.32 -9.70
CA SER A 14 -13.17 16.26 -10.69
C SER A 14 -12.83 15.64 -12.07
N CYS A 15 -11.58 15.28 -12.42
CA CYS A 15 -11.25 14.88 -13.81
C CYS A 15 -10.34 13.63 -13.93
N GLY A 16 -10.90 12.43 -13.76
CA GLY A 16 -10.18 11.14 -13.85
C GLY A 16 -9.98 10.60 -15.27
N ARG A 17 -8.80 10.02 -15.53
CA ARG A 17 -8.60 8.91 -16.51
C ARG A 17 -7.91 7.78 -15.74
N VAL A 18 -7.73 6.58 -16.30
CA VAL A 18 -7.22 5.32 -15.67
C VAL A 18 -6.48 4.49 -16.72
N LEU A 19 -5.38 3.81 -16.37
CA LEU A 19 -4.65 2.88 -17.25
C LEU A 19 -5.12 1.43 -16.99
N VAL A 20 -5.14 0.54 -17.99
CA VAL A 20 -5.54 -0.88 -17.83
C VAL A 20 -4.55 -1.74 -18.62
N LEU A 21 -4.08 -2.86 -18.04
CA LEU A 21 -3.24 -3.85 -18.75
C LEU A 21 -4.09 -5.08 -19.15
N PRO A 22 -3.92 -5.64 -20.37
CA PRO A 22 -4.79 -6.69 -20.89
C PRO A 22 -4.47 -8.08 -20.29
N PRO A 23 -5.46 -9.01 -20.27
CA PRO A 23 -5.23 -10.40 -19.88
C PRO A 23 -4.46 -11.18 -20.96
N GLY A 24 -3.66 -12.15 -20.52
CA GLY A 24 -2.96 -13.11 -21.37
C GLY A 24 -3.94 -13.96 -22.18
N ARG A 25 -3.61 -14.18 -23.47
CA ARG A 25 -4.44 -14.85 -24.48
C ARG A 25 -4.99 -16.20 -24.00
N GLY A 26 -6.31 -16.36 -24.07
CA GLY A 26 -7.00 -17.64 -24.00
C GLY A 26 -8.44 -17.54 -24.51
N SER A 27 -8.69 -18.18 -25.66
CA SER A 27 -9.99 -18.44 -26.30
C SER A 27 -10.64 -17.37 -27.20
N ARG A 28 -11.45 -17.86 -28.15
CA ARG A 28 -11.66 -17.42 -29.55
C ARG A 28 -12.40 -16.09 -29.73
N ALA A 29 -12.01 -15.36 -30.79
CA ALA A 29 -12.67 -14.18 -31.31
C ALA A 29 -14.02 -14.47 -32.00
N PRO A 30 -14.95 -13.51 -31.98
CA PRO A 30 -15.73 -13.15 -33.16
C PRO A 30 -15.31 -11.77 -33.71
N SER A 31 -15.71 -11.57 -34.95
CA SER A 31 -15.15 -10.71 -35.98
C SER A 31 -15.28 -9.19 -35.81
N SER A 32 -14.32 -8.51 -36.45
CA SER A 32 -14.35 -7.14 -37.00
C SER A 32 -14.46 -5.97 -36.02
N THR A 33 -13.34 -5.47 -35.51
CA THR A 33 -12.65 -4.25 -36.01
C THR A 33 -11.48 -3.86 -35.08
N ASP A 34 -10.37 -3.49 -35.72
CA ASP A 34 -9.17 -2.80 -35.22
C ASP A 34 -8.29 -3.47 -34.14
N THR A 35 -7.29 -4.22 -34.62
CA THR A 35 -6.15 -4.73 -33.85
C THR A 35 -5.00 -3.70 -33.83
N ARG A 36 -4.92 -2.81 -32.83
CA ARG A 36 -3.70 -2.06 -32.49
C ARG A 36 -3.60 -1.77 -30.98
N THR A 37 -2.70 -2.50 -30.30
CA THR A 37 -2.12 -2.22 -28.96
C THR A 37 -3.11 -1.83 -27.85
N GLY A 38 -3.59 -2.82 -27.11
CA GLY A 38 -4.64 -2.71 -26.09
C GLY A 38 -4.28 -1.92 -24.83
N PHE A 39 -4.74 -0.67 -24.78
CA PHE A 39 -5.00 0.08 -23.56
C PHE A 39 -6.41 0.69 -23.66
N HIS A 40 -7.33 0.31 -22.78
CA HIS A 40 -8.67 0.90 -22.70
C HIS A 40 -8.75 1.85 -21.50
N VAL A 41 -9.25 3.08 -21.73
CA VAL A 41 -9.47 4.10 -20.71
C VAL A 41 -10.97 4.20 -20.45
N LEU A 42 -11.42 3.85 -19.24
CA LEU A 42 -12.84 3.93 -18.84
C LEU A 42 -13.08 5.04 -17.80
N PRO A 43 -14.31 5.60 -17.71
CA PRO A 43 -14.68 6.64 -16.74
C PRO A 43 -14.84 6.13 -15.29
N HIS A 44 -14.89 7.09 -14.37
CA HIS A 44 -14.75 6.94 -12.90
C HIS A 44 -15.88 6.12 -12.23
N GLY A 45 -15.53 5.24 -11.27
CA GLY A 45 -16.43 4.84 -10.19
C GLY A 45 -16.88 3.37 -10.07
N GLU A 46 -16.31 2.40 -10.78
CA GLU A 46 -16.82 1.01 -10.73
C GLU A 46 -15.79 -0.02 -10.27
N SER A 47 -16.22 -0.88 -9.33
CA SER A 47 -15.49 -2.02 -8.78
C SER A 47 -15.17 -3.06 -9.84
N VAL A 48 -14.02 -3.72 -9.71
CA VAL A 48 -13.47 -4.68 -10.69
C VAL A 48 -13.69 -6.12 -10.24
N ASP A 49 -13.71 -6.32 -8.92
CA ASP A 49 -14.15 -7.50 -8.18
C ASP A 49 -14.51 -6.97 -6.78
N ASP A 50 -15.44 -7.56 -6.03
CA ASP A 50 -15.92 -6.96 -4.77
C ASP A 50 -14.81 -6.81 -3.70
N GLU A 51 -13.66 -7.47 -3.89
CA GLU A 51 -12.55 -7.51 -2.92
C GLU A 51 -11.22 -6.88 -3.37
N LEU A 52 -11.00 -6.58 -4.66
CA LEU A 52 -9.72 -6.06 -5.19
C LEU A 52 -9.76 -4.56 -5.50
N GLU A 53 -8.89 -3.78 -4.84
CA GLU A 53 -8.71 -2.35 -5.09
C GLU A 53 -7.25 -2.04 -5.46
N ILE A 54 -7.04 -1.27 -6.55
CA ILE A 54 -5.71 -0.81 -6.97
C ILE A 54 -5.69 0.72 -7.06
N LYS A 55 -4.84 1.32 -6.23
CA LYS A 55 -4.65 2.78 -6.17
C LYS A 55 -3.20 3.12 -6.52
N ALA A 56 -2.99 4.04 -7.46
CA ALA A 56 -1.66 4.52 -7.76
C ALA A 56 -1.35 5.87 -7.10
N TYR A 57 -0.09 6.02 -6.73
CA TYR A 57 0.49 7.16 -6.03
C TYR A 57 1.66 7.73 -6.82
N TYR A 58 1.88 9.04 -6.74
CA TYR A 58 2.90 9.72 -7.53
C TYR A 58 4.29 9.35 -7.01
N ALA A 59 5.17 8.82 -7.88
CA ALA A 59 6.51 8.38 -7.48
C ALA A 59 7.62 9.42 -7.72
N GLY A 60 7.41 10.43 -8.57
CA GLY A 60 8.39 11.53 -8.76
C GLY A 60 9.75 11.15 -9.37
N HIS A 61 9.94 9.91 -9.82
CA HIS A 61 11.20 9.42 -10.39
C HIS A 61 11.39 9.80 -11.87
N VAL A 62 10.47 9.33 -12.72
CA VAL A 62 10.35 9.67 -14.13
C VAL A 62 8.91 10.05 -14.47
N LEU A 63 8.69 10.64 -15.65
CA LEU A 63 7.34 10.96 -16.10
C LEU A 63 6.49 9.68 -16.19
N GLY A 64 5.36 9.66 -15.50
CA GLY A 64 4.49 8.48 -15.45
C GLY A 64 4.84 7.46 -14.37
N ALA A 65 5.93 7.64 -13.62
CA ALA A 65 6.28 6.74 -12.52
C ALA A 65 5.21 6.79 -11.41
N ALA A 66 4.80 5.62 -10.96
CA ALA A 66 3.77 5.45 -9.95
C ALA A 66 4.11 4.32 -8.97
N MET A 67 3.70 4.50 -7.72
CA MET A 67 3.66 3.45 -6.70
C MET A 67 2.25 2.87 -6.68
N PHE A 68 2.09 1.57 -6.49
CA PHE A 68 0.77 0.94 -6.47
C PHE A 68 0.47 0.37 -5.09
N GLN A 69 -0.66 0.78 -4.51
CA GLN A 69 -1.29 0.08 -3.40
C GLN A 69 -2.30 -0.90 -3.99
N ILE A 70 -2.14 -2.16 -3.64
CA ILE A 70 -3.02 -3.26 -4.02
C ILE A 70 -3.65 -3.75 -2.72
N LYS A 71 -4.97 -3.72 -2.64
CA LYS A 71 -5.74 -4.17 -1.48
C LYS A 71 -6.65 -5.32 -1.90
N VAL A 72 -6.62 -6.40 -1.12
CA VAL A 72 -7.47 -7.59 -1.30
C VAL A 72 -8.10 -7.90 0.06
N GLY A 73 -9.41 -7.68 0.19
CA GLY A 73 -10.10 -7.78 1.47
C GLY A 73 -9.54 -6.79 2.51
N SER A 74 -9.05 -7.29 3.64
CA SER A 74 -8.39 -6.48 4.68
C SER A 74 -6.90 -6.24 4.46
N GLU A 75 -6.27 -7.01 3.58
CA GLU A 75 -4.83 -7.00 3.36
C GLU A 75 -4.45 -5.98 2.29
N SER A 76 -3.31 -5.32 2.46
CA SER A 76 -2.77 -4.40 1.46
C SER A 76 -1.25 -4.42 1.36
N VAL A 77 -0.78 -4.34 0.12
CA VAL A 77 0.64 -4.23 -0.24
C VAL A 77 0.87 -2.94 -1.03
N VAL A 78 1.98 -2.26 -0.76
CA VAL A 78 2.45 -1.14 -1.56
C VAL A 78 3.74 -1.54 -2.26
N TYR A 79 3.74 -1.49 -3.59
CA TYR A 79 4.95 -1.62 -4.40
C TYR A 79 5.35 -0.25 -4.95
N THR A 80 6.54 0.24 -4.58
CA THR A 80 6.94 1.61 -4.93
C THR A 80 7.53 1.74 -6.32
N GLY A 81 8.17 0.69 -6.84
CA GLY A 81 9.17 0.84 -7.89
C GLY A 81 10.26 1.84 -7.46
N ASP A 82 10.82 2.56 -8.43
CA ASP A 82 11.74 3.67 -8.15
C ASP A 82 10.97 4.97 -7.91
N TYR A 83 11.36 5.71 -6.86
CA TYR A 83 10.68 6.95 -6.46
C TYR A 83 11.68 8.02 -6.03
N ASN A 84 11.22 9.26 -5.89
CA ASN A 84 12.04 10.37 -5.43
C ASN A 84 11.24 11.28 -4.50
N MET A 85 11.64 11.37 -3.23
CA MET A 85 11.00 12.28 -2.26
C MET A 85 11.45 13.74 -2.43
N THR A 86 12.49 14.02 -3.22
CA THR A 86 12.94 15.39 -3.49
C THR A 86 12.39 15.87 -4.83
N PRO A 87 11.66 17.00 -4.87
CA PRO A 87 11.06 17.47 -6.11
C PRO A 87 12.11 17.95 -7.11
N ASP A 88 11.83 17.64 -8.37
CA ASP A 88 12.62 18.08 -9.51
C ASP A 88 12.10 19.38 -10.12
N ARG A 89 12.85 19.96 -11.08
CA ARG A 89 12.34 21.13 -11.82
C ARG A 89 11.13 20.75 -12.65
N HIS A 90 11.10 19.52 -13.15
CA HIS A 90 10.04 19.01 -14.00
C HIS A 90 9.03 18.08 -13.30
N LEU A 91 9.44 17.36 -12.26
CA LEU A 91 8.59 16.42 -11.52
C LEU A 91 8.37 16.87 -10.07
N GLY A 92 7.24 16.47 -9.47
CA GLY A 92 7.00 16.64 -8.04
C GLY A 92 7.81 15.65 -7.19
N ALA A 93 7.69 15.77 -5.87
CA ALA A 93 8.12 14.72 -4.95
C ALA A 93 7.12 13.56 -4.96
N ALA A 94 7.59 12.36 -4.65
CA ALA A 94 6.73 11.23 -4.39
C ALA A 94 5.76 11.55 -3.23
N TRP A 95 4.55 11.00 -3.31
CA TRP A 95 3.51 11.26 -2.32
C TRP A 95 2.67 10.00 -2.12
N ILE A 96 2.44 9.64 -0.86
CA ILE A 96 1.62 8.49 -0.46
C ILE A 96 0.73 8.88 0.72
N ASP A 97 -0.47 8.31 0.80
CA ASP A 97 -1.31 8.45 1.99
C ASP A 97 -0.72 7.69 3.19
N LYS A 98 -1.18 8.05 4.39
CA LYS A 98 -0.95 7.27 5.61
C LYS A 98 -1.79 6.00 5.59
N CYS A 99 -1.48 5.10 4.66
CA CYS A 99 -2.29 3.95 4.30
C CYS A 99 -2.02 2.69 5.14
N ARG A 100 -0.95 2.67 5.95
CA ARG A 100 -0.59 1.57 6.86
C ARG A 100 -0.68 0.19 6.22
N PRO A 101 0.05 -0.06 5.11
CA PRO A 101 -0.05 -1.34 4.43
C PRO A 101 0.57 -2.46 5.26
N ASN A 102 0.08 -3.69 5.10
CA ASN A 102 0.67 -4.86 5.74
C ASN A 102 2.10 -5.10 5.25
N LEU A 103 2.35 -4.85 3.95
CA LEU A 103 3.67 -4.95 3.34
C LEU A 103 3.99 -3.72 2.48
N LEU A 104 5.16 -3.12 2.72
CA LEU A 104 5.76 -2.13 1.84
C LEU A 104 6.99 -2.72 1.15
N ILE A 105 6.93 -2.84 -0.17
CA ILE A 105 8.06 -3.25 -1.03
C ILE A 105 8.68 -1.98 -1.61
N THR A 106 9.89 -1.64 -1.16
CA THR A 106 10.52 -0.34 -1.46
C THR A 106 11.94 -0.50 -2.02
N GLU A 107 12.32 0.38 -2.96
CA GLU A 107 13.68 0.39 -3.50
C GLU A 107 14.73 0.80 -2.45
N SER A 108 15.98 0.38 -2.67
CA SER A 108 17.10 0.61 -1.76
C SER A 108 18.40 1.02 -2.47
N THR A 109 18.27 1.56 -3.68
CA THR A 109 19.39 1.92 -4.58
C THR A 109 20.47 2.78 -3.90
N TYR A 110 20.06 3.78 -3.11
CA TYR A 110 20.95 4.70 -2.38
C TYR A 110 20.81 4.61 -0.86
N ALA A 111 20.57 3.39 -0.35
CA ALA A 111 20.40 3.06 1.07
C ALA A 111 21.42 3.71 2.04
N THR A 112 22.69 3.85 1.64
CA THR A 112 23.76 4.42 2.49
C THR A 112 24.13 5.85 2.13
N THR A 113 23.53 6.42 1.08
CA THR A 113 23.92 7.74 0.57
C THR A 113 22.96 8.81 1.09
N ILE A 114 23.53 9.86 1.67
CA ILE A 114 22.81 11.10 1.97
C ILE A 114 23.29 12.14 0.97
N ARG A 115 22.36 12.75 0.23
CA ARG A 115 22.73 13.73 -0.78
C ARG A 115 22.82 15.13 -0.20
N ASP A 116 23.79 15.89 -0.71
CA ASP A 116 23.83 17.33 -0.50
C ASP A 116 22.57 18.01 -1.05
N SER A 117 22.33 19.22 -0.53
CA SER A 117 21.23 20.05 -1.01
C SER A 117 21.25 20.18 -2.52
N LYS A 118 20.05 20.09 -3.13
CA LYS A 118 19.86 20.24 -4.58
C LYS A 118 20.54 21.51 -5.11
N ARG A 119 20.41 22.62 -4.38
CA ARG A 119 20.97 23.92 -4.76
C ARG A 119 22.50 23.89 -4.85
N CYS A 120 23.18 23.24 -3.90
CA CYS A 120 24.64 23.11 -3.93
C CYS A 120 25.10 22.29 -5.14
N ARG A 121 24.44 21.15 -5.42
CA ARG A 121 24.75 20.28 -6.56
C ARG A 121 24.52 20.98 -7.90
N GLU A 122 23.39 21.67 -8.06
CA GLU A 122 23.11 22.44 -9.27
C GLU A 122 24.14 23.54 -9.51
N ARG A 123 24.54 24.27 -8.45
CA ARG A 123 25.58 25.29 -8.55
C ARG A 123 26.93 24.70 -8.97
N ASP A 124 27.34 23.60 -8.36
CA ASP A 124 28.61 22.94 -8.68
C ASP A 124 28.63 22.44 -10.12
N PHE A 125 27.53 21.81 -10.56
CA PHE A 125 27.35 21.39 -11.95
C PHE A 125 27.50 22.55 -12.94
N LEU A 126 26.75 23.63 -12.73
CA LEU A 126 26.81 24.80 -13.61
C LEU A 126 28.22 25.42 -13.63
N LYS A 127 28.88 25.49 -12.48
CA LYS A 127 30.25 25.99 -12.36
C LYS A 127 31.22 25.15 -13.20
N LYS A 128 31.26 23.84 -13.01
CA LYS A 128 32.21 22.97 -13.76
C LYS A 128 31.94 22.96 -15.25
N VAL A 129 30.66 22.97 -15.65
CA VAL A 129 30.29 23.09 -17.07
C VAL A 129 30.78 24.41 -17.66
N HIS A 130 30.52 25.54 -16.98
CA HIS A 130 30.93 26.87 -17.42
C HIS A 130 32.45 27.00 -17.55
N GLU A 131 33.20 26.65 -16.50
CA GLU A 131 34.67 26.71 -16.49
C GLU A 131 35.29 25.83 -17.59
N THR A 132 34.64 24.71 -17.93
CA THR A 132 35.11 23.82 -18.99
C THR A 132 34.89 24.38 -20.38
N VAL A 133 33.74 25.00 -20.64
CA VAL A 133 33.50 25.61 -21.96
C VAL A 133 34.27 26.91 -22.13
N GLU A 134 34.52 27.65 -21.05
CA GLU A 134 35.30 28.90 -21.04
C GLU A 134 36.77 28.66 -21.42
N ARG A 135 37.37 27.57 -20.95
CA ARG A 135 38.73 27.14 -21.38
C ARG A 135 38.79 26.51 -22.78
N GLY A 136 37.68 26.50 -23.52
CA GLY A 136 37.55 25.92 -24.86
C GLY A 136 37.45 24.39 -24.88
N GLY A 137 37.11 23.76 -23.75
CA GLY A 137 36.92 22.32 -23.63
C GLY A 137 35.51 21.86 -24.03
N LYS A 138 35.37 20.56 -24.30
CA LYS A 138 34.08 19.91 -24.56
C LYS A 138 33.57 19.18 -23.32
N VAL A 139 32.27 19.26 -23.06
CA VAL A 139 31.62 18.57 -21.94
C VAL A 139 30.72 17.46 -22.47
N LEU A 140 30.99 16.23 -22.07
CA LEU A 140 30.13 15.08 -22.33
C LEU A 140 29.30 14.76 -21.07
N ILE A 141 27.98 14.63 -21.22
CA ILE A 141 27.08 14.27 -20.12
C ILE A 141 26.29 13.01 -20.53
N PRO A 142 26.77 11.81 -20.15
CA PRO A 142 26.08 10.58 -20.45
C PRO A 142 24.80 10.48 -19.61
N VAL A 143 23.65 10.34 -20.27
CA VAL A 143 22.33 10.28 -19.62
C VAL A 143 21.46 9.17 -20.19
N PHE A 144 20.51 8.69 -19.40
CA PHE A 144 19.38 7.92 -19.93
C PHE A 144 18.41 8.85 -20.66
N ALA A 145 17.69 8.32 -21.65
CA ALA A 145 16.91 9.13 -22.57
C ALA A 145 15.72 9.88 -21.91
N LEU A 146 15.26 9.38 -20.75
CA LEU A 146 14.07 9.85 -20.05
C LEU A 146 14.39 10.08 -18.56
N GLY A 147 13.84 11.16 -17.99
CA GLY A 147 14.08 11.57 -16.60
C GLY A 147 15.20 12.59 -16.47
N ARG A 148 16.42 12.13 -16.16
CA ARG A 148 17.54 13.03 -15.79
C ARG A 148 18.05 13.89 -16.94
N ALA A 149 17.95 13.39 -18.17
CA ALA A 149 18.21 14.18 -19.36
C ALA A 149 17.41 15.49 -19.34
N GLN A 150 16.10 15.42 -19.12
CA GLN A 150 15.20 16.57 -19.13
C GLN A 150 15.48 17.52 -17.95
N GLU A 151 15.74 17.01 -16.75
CA GLU A 151 16.11 17.84 -15.59
C GLU A 151 17.35 18.70 -15.87
N LEU A 152 18.41 18.07 -16.39
CA LEU A 152 19.67 18.75 -16.68
C LEU A 152 19.57 19.69 -17.88
N CYS A 153 18.76 19.34 -18.88
CA CYS A 153 18.47 20.23 -20.01
C CYS A 153 17.78 21.52 -19.56
N ILE A 154 16.76 21.41 -18.70
CA ILE A 154 16.06 22.58 -18.16
C ILE A 154 17.03 23.45 -17.33
N LEU A 155 17.90 22.81 -16.53
CA LEU A 155 18.90 23.51 -15.75
C LEU A 155 19.88 24.29 -16.65
N LEU A 156 20.46 23.65 -17.67
CA LEU A 156 21.39 24.31 -18.59
C LEU A 156 20.71 25.37 -19.44
N GLU A 157 19.52 25.12 -19.98
CA GLU A 157 18.77 26.08 -20.80
C GLU A 157 18.55 27.39 -20.03
N THR A 158 18.10 27.29 -18.77
CA THR A 158 17.87 28.48 -17.93
C THR A 158 19.17 29.21 -17.57
N PHE A 159 20.28 28.48 -17.42
CA PHE A 159 21.58 29.09 -17.17
C PHE A 159 22.14 29.78 -18.41
N TRP A 160 22.02 29.15 -19.59
CA TRP A 160 22.44 29.72 -20.87
C TRP A 160 21.72 31.01 -21.21
N GLU A 161 20.40 31.04 -21.01
CA GLU A 161 19.58 32.24 -21.24
C GLU A 161 19.98 33.37 -20.28
N ARG A 162 20.19 33.05 -18.99
CA ARG A 162 20.58 34.03 -17.97
C ARG A 162 21.97 34.62 -18.19
N MET A 163 22.93 33.79 -18.59
CA MET A 163 24.32 34.18 -18.80
C MET A 163 24.61 34.64 -20.24
N ASN A 164 23.61 34.59 -21.13
CA ASN A 164 23.72 34.90 -22.56
C ASN A 164 24.86 34.14 -23.28
N LEU A 165 25.06 32.88 -22.91
CA LEU A 165 26.12 32.04 -23.48
C LEU A 165 25.78 31.61 -24.91
N LYS A 166 26.79 31.59 -25.79
CA LYS A 166 26.66 31.19 -27.21
C LYS A 166 27.24 29.82 -27.53
N VAL A 167 27.91 29.19 -26.56
CA VAL A 167 28.47 27.84 -26.72
C VAL A 167 27.34 26.87 -27.06
N PRO A 168 27.47 26.05 -28.11
CA PRO A 168 26.39 25.16 -28.51
C PRO A 168 26.18 24.04 -27.49
N ILE A 169 24.91 23.78 -27.17
CA ILE A 169 24.48 22.59 -26.42
C ILE A 169 23.77 21.66 -27.40
N TYR A 170 24.12 20.39 -27.37
CA TYR A 170 23.46 19.37 -28.15
C TYR A 170 22.90 18.25 -27.30
N PHE A 171 21.86 17.61 -27.83
CA PHE A 171 21.29 16.39 -27.28
C PHE A 171 21.32 15.28 -28.34
N SER A 172 21.77 14.07 -27.96
CA SER A 172 21.77 12.90 -28.84
C SER A 172 20.39 12.62 -29.44
N THR A 173 20.33 12.49 -30.76
CA THR A 173 19.10 12.17 -31.48
C THR A 173 18.60 10.75 -31.19
N GLY A 174 17.32 10.48 -31.49
CA GLY A 174 16.69 9.19 -31.28
C GLY A 174 15.75 9.16 -30.08
N LEU A 175 16.06 8.36 -29.05
CA LEU A 175 15.12 8.13 -27.93
C LEU A 175 14.80 9.39 -27.14
N THR A 176 15.73 10.32 -26.98
CA THR A 176 15.48 11.51 -26.15
C THR A 176 14.65 12.55 -26.86
N GLU A 177 14.76 12.69 -28.18
CA GLU A 177 13.87 13.54 -28.95
C GLU A 177 12.43 13.05 -28.85
N LYS A 178 12.22 11.74 -28.97
CA LYS A 178 10.92 11.10 -28.72
C LYS A 178 10.46 11.31 -27.28
N ALA A 179 11.35 11.14 -26.29
CA ALA A 179 11.03 11.39 -24.89
C ALA A 179 10.55 12.83 -24.67
N ASN A 180 11.25 13.83 -25.22
CA ASN A 180 10.83 15.23 -25.13
C ASN A 180 9.46 15.46 -25.74
N HIS A 181 9.14 14.81 -26.87
CA HIS A 181 7.79 14.87 -27.44
C HIS A 181 6.73 14.37 -26.45
N TYR A 182 6.98 13.23 -25.78
CA TYR A 182 6.07 12.74 -24.73
C TYR A 182 5.96 13.68 -23.53
N TYR A 183 7.05 14.33 -23.10
CA TYR A 183 6.99 15.35 -22.06
C TYR A 183 6.11 16.54 -22.44
N LYS A 184 6.09 16.93 -23.72
CA LYS A 184 5.20 17.99 -24.23
C LYS A 184 3.73 17.56 -24.26
N LEU A 185 3.45 16.28 -24.53
CA LEU A 185 2.08 15.74 -24.55
C LEU A 185 1.52 15.52 -23.13
N PHE A 186 2.35 15.02 -22.20
CA PHE A 186 1.95 14.64 -20.85
C PHE A 186 2.33 15.67 -19.79
N ILE A 187 2.27 16.96 -20.12
CA ILE A 187 2.43 18.08 -19.17
C ILE A 187 1.55 17.93 -17.92
N PRO A 188 0.30 17.43 -17.97
CA PRO A 188 -0.50 17.25 -16.75
C PRO A 188 0.16 16.39 -15.67
N TRP A 189 1.08 15.50 -16.05
CA TRP A 189 1.79 14.57 -15.17
C TRP A 189 3.08 15.17 -14.57
N THR A 190 3.36 16.44 -14.87
CA THR A 190 4.50 17.19 -14.32
C THR A 190 4.11 17.93 -13.04
N ASN A 191 5.07 18.59 -12.39
CA ASN A 191 4.77 19.41 -11.22
C ASN A 191 3.89 20.63 -11.56
N GLN A 192 3.32 21.26 -10.52
CA GLN A 192 2.43 22.40 -10.69
C GLN A 192 3.13 23.62 -11.32
N LYS A 193 4.45 23.77 -11.13
CA LYS A 193 5.23 24.87 -11.70
C LYS A 193 5.27 24.77 -13.23
N ILE A 194 5.63 23.61 -13.78
CA ILE A 194 5.64 23.38 -15.23
C ILE A 194 4.23 23.56 -15.81
N ARG A 195 3.20 23.00 -15.17
CA ARG A 195 1.81 23.16 -15.62
C ARG A 195 1.37 24.62 -15.73
N LYS A 196 1.72 25.46 -14.75
CA LYS A 196 1.40 26.90 -14.77
C LYS A 196 2.19 27.65 -15.83
N THR A 197 3.48 27.38 -15.95
CA THR A 197 4.35 28.06 -16.93
C THR A 197 4.06 27.65 -18.37
N PHE A 198 3.55 26.44 -18.60
CA PHE A 198 3.28 25.90 -19.94
C PHE A 198 2.39 26.80 -20.81
N VAL A 199 1.43 27.52 -20.20
CA VAL A 199 0.55 28.48 -20.90
C VAL A 199 1.35 29.61 -21.58
N GLN A 200 2.48 30.00 -20.99
CA GLN A 200 3.34 31.08 -21.48
C GLN A 200 4.53 30.54 -22.28
N ARG A 201 5.14 29.45 -21.81
CA ARG A 201 6.34 28.85 -22.40
C ARG A 201 6.40 27.36 -22.08
N ASN A 202 6.64 26.55 -23.11
CA ASN A 202 6.93 25.14 -22.95
C ASN A 202 8.38 24.94 -22.46
N MET A 203 8.55 24.42 -21.26
CA MET A 203 9.88 24.19 -20.64
C MET A 203 10.66 23.03 -21.28
N PHE A 204 10.02 22.22 -22.13
CA PHE A 204 10.65 21.15 -22.90
C PHE A 204 10.89 21.56 -24.37
N GLU A 205 10.69 22.84 -24.67
CA GLU A 205 11.10 23.45 -25.92
C GLU A 205 12.34 24.32 -25.66
N PHE A 206 13.49 23.72 -25.95
CA PHE A 206 14.79 24.32 -25.68
C PHE A 206 15.22 25.21 -26.84
N LYS A 207 15.60 26.46 -26.57
CA LYS A 207 16.09 27.40 -27.59
C LYS A 207 17.57 27.18 -27.88
N HIS A 208 18.34 26.81 -26.86
CA HIS A 208 19.80 26.71 -26.93
C HIS A 208 20.28 25.26 -27.16
N ILE A 209 19.41 24.28 -26.91
CA ILE A 209 19.74 22.86 -27.05
C ILE A 209 19.23 22.34 -28.40
N LYS A 210 20.15 21.86 -29.24
CA LYS A 210 19.85 21.36 -30.59
C LYS A 210 20.08 19.86 -30.71
N ALA A 211 19.53 19.25 -31.76
CA ALA A 211 19.83 17.87 -32.11
C ALA A 211 21.34 17.70 -32.44
N PHE A 212 21.95 16.65 -31.90
CA PHE A 212 23.35 16.33 -32.17
C PHE A 212 23.49 15.52 -33.47
N ASP A 213 24.23 16.06 -34.43
CA ASP A 213 24.76 15.30 -35.56
C ASP A 213 26.09 14.64 -35.16
N ARG A 214 26.30 13.38 -35.56
CA ARG A 214 27.56 12.65 -35.32
C ARG A 214 28.78 13.39 -35.87
N ALA A 215 28.63 14.13 -36.97
CA ALA A 215 29.70 14.93 -37.55
C ALA A 215 30.18 16.04 -36.60
N PHE A 216 29.30 16.56 -35.73
CA PHE A 216 29.65 17.64 -34.81
C PHE A 216 30.64 17.20 -33.73
N ALA A 217 30.82 15.90 -33.50
CA ALA A 217 31.81 15.38 -32.55
C ALA A 217 33.24 15.88 -32.86
N ASP A 218 33.53 16.09 -34.14
CA ASP A 218 34.85 16.47 -34.65
C ASP A 218 34.99 17.99 -34.83
N ASN A 219 33.91 18.76 -34.70
CA ASN A 219 33.96 20.22 -34.84
C ASN A 219 34.91 20.84 -33.81
N PRO A 220 35.74 21.84 -34.20
CA PRO A 220 36.59 22.54 -33.26
C PRO A 220 35.76 23.40 -32.30
N GLY A 221 36.35 23.74 -31.15
CA GLY A 221 35.76 24.62 -30.14
C GLY A 221 34.94 23.92 -29.06
N PRO A 222 34.48 24.70 -28.07
CA PRO A 222 33.72 24.17 -26.93
C PRO A 222 32.30 23.77 -27.34
N MET A 223 31.79 22.74 -26.68
CA MET A 223 30.40 22.31 -26.80
C MET A 223 30.00 21.48 -25.59
N VAL A 224 28.70 21.43 -25.31
CA VAL A 224 28.13 20.52 -24.32
C VAL A 224 27.27 19.50 -25.05
N VAL A 225 27.46 18.21 -24.79
CA VAL A 225 26.67 17.15 -25.43
C VAL A 225 26.09 16.21 -24.37
N PHE A 226 24.76 16.14 -24.33
CA PHE A 226 24.07 15.06 -23.65
C PHE A 226 23.98 13.86 -24.60
N ALA A 227 24.44 12.69 -24.14
CA ALA A 227 24.47 11.51 -24.99
C ALA A 227 23.96 10.26 -24.27
N THR A 228 23.24 9.41 -25.00
CA THR A 228 22.78 8.11 -24.52
C THR A 228 23.71 6.97 -24.96
N PRO A 229 23.82 5.88 -24.19
CA PRO A 229 23.25 5.62 -22.86
C PRO A 229 24.10 6.19 -21.70
N GLY A 230 23.50 6.28 -20.51
CA GLY A 230 24.09 6.95 -19.34
C GLY A 230 25.33 6.31 -18.71
N MET A 231 25.64 5.05 -19.01
CA MET A 231 26.75 4.31 -18.39
C MET A 231 27.96 4.10 -19.32
N LEU A 232 27.99 4.74 -20.48
CA LEU A 232 29.08 4.62 -21.48
C LEU A 232 29.35 3.19 -21.96
N HIS A 233 28.39 2.26 -21.87
CA HIS A 233 28.62 0.86 -22.26
C HIS A 233 28.52 0.63 -23.77
N ALA A 234 27.79 1.46 -24.50
CA ALA A 234 27.57 1.34 -25.94
C ALA A 234 27.13 2.70 -26.52
N GLY A 235 26.68 2.71 -27.78
CA GLY A 235 25.95 3.82 -28.37
C GLY A 235 26.76 5.12 -28.53
N GLN A 236 26.03 6.23 -28.68
CA GLN A 236 26.62 7.51 -29.04
C GLN A 236 27.46 8.10 -27.91
N SER A 237 27.08 7.89 -26.65
CA SER A 237 27.85 8.38 -25.50
C SER A 237 29.26 7.75 -25.46
N LEU A 238 29.38 6.44 -25.70
CA LEU A 238 30.68 5.77 -25.79
C LEU A 238 31.49 6.23 -27.02
N GLN A 239 30.84 6.41 -28.17
CA GLN A 239 31.50 6.88 -29.39
C GLN A 239 32.10 8.28 -29.20
N ILE A 240 31.34 9.21 -28.61
CA ILE A 240 31.84 10.56 -28.29
C ILE A 240 32.95 10.49 -27.24
N PHE A 241 32.77 9.68 -26.20
CA PHE A 241 33.77 9.50 -25.16
C PHE A 241 35.11 9.04 -25.74
N ARG A 242 35.11 8.02 -26.62
CA ARG A 242 36.33 7.55 -27.30
C ARG A 242 37.07 8.65 -28.05
N LYS A 243 36.34 9.54 -28.73
CA LYS A 243 36.92 10.67 -29.47
C LYS A 243 37.49 11.75 -28.54
N TRP A 244 36.86 11.98 -27.40
CA TRP A 244 37.14 13.14 -26.54
C TRP A 244 38.03 12.83 -25.34
N ALA A 245 38.18 11.56 -24.97
CA ALA A 245 38.91 11.11 -23.79
C ALA A 245 40.37 11.54 -23.75
N GLY A 246 41.04 11.65 -24.91
CA GLY A 246 42.46 11.98 -25.00
C GLY A 246 42.81 13.47 -24.79
N ASN A 247 41.83 14.36 -24.62
CA ASN A 247 42.08 15.80 -24.47
C ASN A 247 41.77 16.27 -23.04
N GLU A 248 42.78 16.81 -22.36
CA GLU A 248 42.75 17.27 -20.97
C GLU A 248 41.82 18.47 -20.74
N LYS A 249 41.53 19.25 -21.79
CA LYS A 249 40.56 20.36 -21.68
C LYS A 249 39.14 19.85 -21.53
N ASN A 250 38.84 18.64 -22.01
CA ASN A 250 37.50 18.09 -21.99
C ASN A 250 37.12 17.56 -20.61
N MET A 251 35.82 17.38 -20.40
CA MET A 251 35.27 16.81 -19.18
C MET A 251 34.11 15.87 -19.49
N VAL A 252 34.01 14.78 -18.74
CA VAL A 252 32.84 13.91 -18.70
C VAL A 252 32.22 14.04 -17.31
N ILE A 253 30.93 14.40 -17.27
CA ILE A 253 30.15 14.43 -16.02
C ILE A 253 29.23 13.22 -16.01
N MET A 254 29.44 12.33 -15.05
CA MET A 254 28.57 11.17 -14.80
C MET A 254 27.47 11.57 -13.79
N PRO A 255 26.21 11.72 -14.23
CA PRO A 255 25.14 12.25 -13.38
C PRO A 255 24.48 11.20 -12.47
N GLY A 256 24.82 9.92 -12.62
CA GLY A 256 24.14 8.82 -11.94
C GLY A 256 25.01 7.60 -11.73
N TYR A 257 24.44 6.59 -11.08
CA TYR A 257 25.11 5.33 -10.79
C TYR A 257 25.53 4.60 -12.07
N CYS A 258 26.69 3.95 -12.01
CA CYS A 258 27.18 3.06 -13.06
C CYS A 258 27.37 1.66 -12.50
N VAL A 259 26.70 0.69 -13.12
CA VAL A 259 26.82 -0.73 -12.77
C VAL A 259 28.26 -1.20 -12.97
N GLN A 260 28.74 -2.05 -12.07
CA GLN A 260 30.07 -2.65 -12.14
C GLN A 260 30.29 -3.32 -13.50
N GLY A 261 31.49 -3.16 -14.07
CA GLY A 261 31.86 -3.69 -15.39
C GLY A 261 31.63 -2.73 -16.55
N THR A 262 30.79 -1.70 -16.39
CA THR A 262 30.62 -0.66 -17.42
C THR A 262 31.84 0.25 -17.53
N VAL A 263 32.03 0.88 -18.71
CA VAL A 263 33.08 1.89 -18.92
C VAL A 263 32.92 3.06 -17.95
N GLY A 264 31.68 3.51 -17.72
CA GLY A 264 31.36 4.56 -16.76
C GLY A 264 31.84 4.22 -15.35
N HIS A 265 31.63 2.99 -14.88
CA HIS A 265 32.13 2.55 -13.59
C HIS A 265 33.66 2.57 -13.52
N LYS A 266 34.34 2.03 -14.54
CA LYS A 266 35.81 1.97 -14.62
C LYS A 266 36.46 3.36 -14.49
N ILE A 267 35.97 4.35 -15.23
CA ILE A 267 36.54 5.71 -15.19
C ILE A 267 36.28 6.42 -13.86
N LEU A 268 35.12 6.17 -13.25
CA LEU A 268 34.76 6.68 -11.93
C LEU A 268 35.64 6.07 -10.83
N SER A 269 36.02 4.81 -10.96
CA SER A 269 37.00 4.13 -10.09
C SER A 269 38.45 4.61 -10.30
N GLY A 270 38.68 5.58 -11.17
CA GLY A 270 40.01 6.14 -11.41
C GLY A 270 40.81 5.48 -12.54
N GLN A 271 40.24 4.51 -13.27
CA GLN A 271 40.97 3.85 -14.35
C GLN A 271 41.20 4.84 -15.51
N ARG A 272 42.48 5.12 -15.80
CA ARG A 272 42.91 6.06 -16.86
C ARG A 272 43.29 5.37 -18.17
N LYS A 273 43.58 4.07 -18.15
CA LYS A 273 43.85 3.26 -19.35
C LYS A 273 42.78 2.19 -19.47
N LEU A 274 41.98 2.28 -20.52
CA LEU A 274 40.85 1.38 -20.76
C LEU A 274 41.14 0.51 -21.97
N GLU A 275 41.07 -0.80 -21.78
CA GLU A 275 41.10 -1.74 -22.89
C GLU A 275 39.71 -1.76 -23.57
N MET A 276 39.69 -1.43 -24.86
CA MET A 276 38.51 -1.43 -25.71
C MET A 276 38.52 -2.67 -26.61
N GLU A 277 37.37 -2.96 -27.21
CA GLU A 277 37.24 -4.01 -28.22
C GLU A 277 38.31 -3.85 -29.31
N GLY A 278 38.95 -4.97 -29.69
CA GLY A 278 40.05 -4.97 -30.66
C GLY A 278 41.43 -4.65 -30.08
N ARG A 279 41.64 -4.82 -28.76
CA ARG A 279 42.93 -4.58 -28.06
C ARG A 279 43.44 -3.14 -28.15
N GLN A 280 42.57 -2.18 -28.48
CA GLN A 280 42.92 -0.77 -28.46
C GLN A 280 42.90 -0.25 -27.03
N VAL A 281 43.97 0.41 -26.61
CA VAL A 281 44.05 1.07 -25.30
C VAL A 281 43.65 2.52 -25.46
N LEU A 282 42.56 2.93 -24.82
CA LEU A 282 42.14 4.33 -24.73
C LEU A 282 42.72 4.96 -23.47
N GLU A 283 43.51 6.02 -23.66
CA GLU A 283 44.02 6.85 -22.56
C GLU A 283 43.03 7.98 -22.25
N VAL A 284 42.54 7.99 -21.01
CA VAL A 284 41.59 8.97 -20.48
C VAL A 284 42.36 10.09 -19.81
N LYS A 285 42.57 11.19 -20.53
CA LYS A 285 43.21 12.43 -20.05
C LYS A 285 42.19 13.50 -19.65
N MET A 286 40.98 13.43 -20.20
CA MET A 286 39.89 14.33 -19.85
C MET A 286 39.52 14.24 -18.36
N GLN A 287 38.96 15.32 -17.81
CA GLN A 287 38.45 15.33 -16.44
C GLN A 287 37.23 14.41 -16.31
N VAL A 288 37.17 13.60 -15.25
CA VAL A 288 36.06 12.67 -14.97
C VAL A 288 35.43 13.08 -13.64
N GLU A 289 34.18 13.54 -13.71
CA GLU A 289 33.46 14.06 -12.55
C GLU A 289 32.20 13.25 -12.28
N TYR A 290 32.03 12.79 -11.05
CA TYR A 290 30.77 12.21 -10.59
C TYR A 290 29.94 13.30 -9.92
N MET A 291 28.69 13.45 -10.35
CA MET A 291 27.74 14.33 -9.70
C MET A 291 26.43 13.59 -9.47
N SER A 292 26.02 13.46 -8.21
CA SER A 292 24.81 12.71 -7.87
C SER A 292 23.55 13.49 -8.26
N PHE A 293 23.13 13.36 -9.51
CA PHE A 293 21.84 13.83 -10.06
C PHE A 293 20.86 12.67 -10.26
N SER A 294 21.07 11.55 -9.57
CA SER A 294 20.18 10.40 -9.65
C SER A 294 18.73 10.76 -9.29
N ALA A 295 17.79 10.11 -9.97
CA ALA A 295 16.36 10.25 -9.76
C ALA A 295 15.80 9.30 -8.68
N HIS A 296 16.65 8.48 -8.07
CA HIS A 296 16.23 7.53 -7.02
C HIS A 296 16.22 8.20 -5.66
N ALA A 297 15.43 7.66 -4.74
CA ALA A 297 15.39 8.09 -3.35
C ALA A 297 16.74 7.85 -2.68
N ASP A 298 17.21 8.84 -1.93
CA ASP A 298 18.37 8.68 -1.04
C ASP A 298 17.93 8.11 0.30
N ALA A 299 18.88 7.82 1.20
CA ALA A 299 18.58 7.23 2.50
C ALA A 299 17.53 8.04 3.28
N LYS A 300 17.57 9.38 3.18
CA LYS A 300 16.60 10.26 3.83
C LYS A 300 15.21 10.14 3.20
N GLY A 301 15.13 10.13 1.88
CA GLY A 301 13.87 9.94 1.15
C GLY A 301 13.23 8.59 1.45
N ILE A 302 14.02 7.51 1.52
CA ILE A 302 13.50 6.18 1.84
C ILE A 302 12.89 6.17 3.24
N MET A 303 13.62 6.67 4.24
CA MET A 303 13.13 6.78 5.62
C MET A 303 11.86 7.63 5.71
N GLN A 304 11.78 8.73 4.96
CA GLN A 304 10.60 9.59 4.93
C GLN A 304 9.37 8.86 4.38
N LEU A 305 9.51 8.11 3.28
CA LEU A 305 8.40 7.36 2.69
C LEU A 305 7.91 6.26 3.65
N VAL A 306 8.84 5.48 4.23
CA VAL A 306 8.50 4.42 5.18
C VAL A 306 7.78 5.01 6.41
N GLY A 307 8.29 6.12 6.96
CA GLY A 307 7.66 6.80 8.08
C GLY A 307 6.28 7.40 7.76
N GLN A 308 6.06 7.84 6.52
CA GLN A 308 4.76 8.37 6.07
C GLN A 308 3.72 7.26 5.84
N ALA A 309 4.15 6.13 5.26
CA ALA A 309 3.28 4.98 4.99
C ALA A 309 2.90 4.20 6.26
N GLU A 310 3.77 4.18 7.28
CA GLU A 310 3.63 3.39 8.51
C GLU A 310 3.28 1.90 8.26
N PRO A 311 4.09 1.17 7.48
CA PRO A 311 3.79 -0.23 7.15
C PRO A 311 3.98 -1.17 8.35
N GLU A 312 3.30 -2.31 8.32
CA GLU A 312 3.53 -3.38 9.30
C GLU A 312 4.80 -4.16 9.00
N SER A 313 5.10 -4.40 7.73
CA SER A 313 6.32 -5.07 7.26
C SER A 313 6.97 -4.33 6.11
N VAL A 314 8.30 -4.41 6.01
CA VAL A 314 9.08 -3.81 4.91
C VAL A 314 9.90 -4.89 4.19
N LEU A 315 9.89 -4.85 2.86
CA LEU A 315 10.78 -5.62 1.99
C LEU A 315 11.65 -4.66 1.18
N LEU A 316 12.96 -4.73 1.39
CA LEU A 316 13.93 -3.97 0.61
C LEU A 316 14.26 -4.72 -0.68
N VAL A 317 14.11 -4.04 -1.81
CA VAL A 317 14.46 -4.56 -3.14
C VAL A 317 15.37 -3.58 -3.88
N HIS A 318 15.90 -4.02 -5.03
CA HIS A 318 16.63 -3.16 -5.95
C HIS A 318 17.81 -2.39 -5.29
N GLY A 319 18.65 -3.11 -4.54
CA GLY A 319 19.84 -2.56 -3.88
C GLY A 319 20.91 -3.62 -3.62
N GLU A 320 22.12 -3.18 -3.25
CA GLU A 320 23.22 -4.08 -2.92
C GLU A 320 23.02 -4.68 -1.52
N ALA A 321 23.22 -6.00 -1.36
CA ALA A 321 22.94 -6.72 -0.11
C ALA A 321 23.50 -6.05 1.16
N LYS A 322 24.79 -5.65 1.14
CA LYS A 322 25.43 -4.97 2.28
C LYS A 322 24.79 -3.62 2.62
N LYS A 323 24.33 -2.88 1.60
CA LYS A 323 23.68 -1.57 1.78
C LYS A 323 22.24 -1.73 2.26
N MET A 324 21.54 -2.78 1.80
CA MET A 324 20.21 -3.12 2.30
C MET A 324 20.24 -3.45 3.78
N GLU A 325 21.22 -4.22 4.25
CA GLU A 325 21.40 -4.54 5.66
C GLU A 325 21.64 -3.28 6.52
N PHE A 326 22.43 -2.33 6.02
CA PHE A 326 22.61 -1.03 6.70
C PHE A 326 21.29 -0.25 6.80
N LEU A 327 20.50 -0.19 5.72
CA LEU A 327 19.21 0.51 5.73
C LEU A 327 18.21 -0.18 6.64
N LYS A 328 18.21 -1.51 6.69
CA LYS A 328 17.41 -2.32 7.61
C LYS A 328 17.63 -1.89 9.07
N GLN A 329 18.89 -1.88 9.51
CA GLN A 329 19.26 -1.47 10.86
C GLN A 329 18.85 -0.02 11.16
N LYS A 330 18.96 0.86 10.16
CA LYS A 330 18.53 2.26 10.30
C LYS A 330 17.01 2.41 10.48
N ILE A 331 16.23 1.62 9.73
CA ILE A 331 14.77 1.57 9.84
C ILE A 331 14.34 1.09 11.24
N GLU A 332 14.99 0.06 11.78
CA GLU A 332 14.71 -0.47 13.13
C GLU A 332 15.02 0.52 14.26
N GLN A 333 16.02 1.38 14.07
CA GLN A 333 16.46 2.36 15.06
C GLN A 333 15.59 3.62 15.08
N GLU A 334 15.20 4.14 13.91
CA GLU A 334 14.54 5.44 13.80
C GLU A 334 13.00 5.37 13.83
N LEU A 335 12.40 4.21 13.51
CA LEU A 335 10.94 4.06 13.53
C LEU A 335 10.43 3.59 14.89
N ARG A 336 9.42 4.30 15.40
CA ARG A 336 8.76 3.98 16.68
C ARG A 336 8.06 2.61 16.68
N ARG A 337 7.52 2.20 15.53
CA ARG A 337 6.96 0.88 15.30
C ARG A 337 7.93 0.15 14.39
N GLN A 338 8.60 -0.85 14.92
CA GLN A 338 9.53 -1.66 14.14
C GLN A 338 8.72 -2.50 13.15
N PRO A 339 8.91 -2.30 11.83
CA PRO A 339 8.25 -3.16 10.86
C PRO A 339 8.87 -4.55 10.93
N ALA A 340 8.07 -5.59 10.71
CA ALA A 340 8.60 -6.92 10.46
C ALA A 340 9.34 -6.95 9.11
N TRP A 341 10.31 -7.85 8.99
CA TRP A 341 11.08 -8.01 7.75
C TRP A 341 10.54 -9.21 6.98
N ALA A 342 10.04 -8.97 5.78
CA ALA A 342 9.79 -10.05 4.85
C ALA A 342 11.14 -10.48 4.25
N GLU A 343 11.62 -11.67 4.58
CA GLU A 343 12.66 -12.33 3.78
C GLU A 343 12.02 -12.94 2.52
N ALA A 344 12.82 -13.34 1.53
CA ALA A 344 12.34 -13.96 0.30
C ALA A 344 11.27 -15.02 0.63
N LEU A 345 10.03 -14.73 0.23
CA LEU A 345 8.77 -15.35 0.66
C LEU A 345 8.90 -16.79 1.18
N SER A 346 9.08 -16.92 2.50
CA SER A 346 8.54 -18.05 3.26
C SER A 346 7.26 -17.51 3.89
N SER A 347 6.11 -17.82 3.29
CA SER A 347 4.79 -17.32 3.68
C SER A 347 4.56 -17.42 5.20
N PRO A 348 4.56 -16.29 5.95
CA PRO A 348 4.02 -16.29 7.30
C PRO A 348 2.51 -16.17 7.15
N GLY A 349 1.77 -17.19 7.60
CA GLY A 349 0.32 -17.12 7.70
C GLY A 349 -0.07 -15.91 8.54
N VAL A 350 -0.76 -14.95 7.93
CA VAL A 350 -1.34 -13.80 8.60
C VAL A 350 -2.43 -14.32 9.55
N GLN A 351 -2.18 -14.26 10.86
CA GLN A 351 -3.26 -14.37 11.85
C GLN A 351 -3.95 -13.01 11.93
N GLY A 352 -5.18 -12.96 11.40
CA GLY A 352 -6.00 -11.76 11.40
C GLY A 352 -6.25 -11.22 12.81
N SER A 353 -5.88 -9.96 13.03
CA SER A 353 -6.26 -9.19 14.21
C SER A 353 -7.76 -8.91 14.19
N ALA A 354 -8.48 -9.37 15.20
CA ALA A 354 -9.89 -9.04 15.43
C ALA A 354 -10.10 -7.53 15.62
N ALA A 355 -11.26 -7.06 15.17
CA ALA A 355 -11.65 -5.66 15.00
C ALA A 355 -11.60 -4.83 16.30
N THR A 356 -10.96 -3.66 16.23
CA THR A 356 -11.03 -2.62 17.27
C THR A 356 -11.73 -1.40 16.70
N TRP A 357 -13.06 -1.44 16.54
CA TRP A 357 -13.84 -0.21 16.35
C TRP A 357 -15.19 -0.35 17.03
N LEU A 358 -15.32 0.34 18.17
CA LEU A 358 -16.51 0.95 18.75
C LEU A 358 -16.36 1.01 20.28
N LEU A 359 -15.67 2.00 20.85
CA LEU A 359 -15.96 2.44 22.22
C LEU A 359 -15.55 3.92 22.43
N PRO A 360 -16.44 4.76 22.98
CA PRO A 360 -16.04 5.92 23.78
C PRO A 360 -15.35 5.45 25.06
N GLU A 361 -14.30 6.16 25.48
CA GLU A 361 -13.52 5.83 26.68
C GLU A 361 -14.42 5.71 27.93
N ALA A 362 -14.46 4.51 28.53
CA ALA A 362 -15.06 4.29 29.85
C ALA A 362 -14.12 3.45 30.73
N LYS A 363 -13.84 3.94 31.95
CA LYS A 363 -12.83 3.43 32.89
C LYS A 363 -13.14 2.08 33.56
N LYS A 364 -14.08 1.27 33.04
CA LYS A 364 -14.37 -0.09 33.55
C LYS A 364 -14.66 -1.04 32.38
N PRO A 365 -14.10 -2.27 32.38
CA PRO A 365 -14.45 -3.28 31.39
C PRO A 365 -15.94 -3.59 31.49
N ARG A 366 -16.66 -3.52 30.36
CA ARG A 366 -18.05 -3.94 30.25
C ARG A 366 -18.11 -5.31 29.60
N LEU A 367 -18.99 -6.18 30.09
CA LEU A 367 -19.32 -7.45 29.43
C LEU A 367 -20.04 -7.14 28.10
N LEU A 368 -19.46 -7.57 26.98
CA LEU A 368 -20.10 -7.47 25.67
C LEU A 368 -21.04 -8.66 25.48
N HIS A 369 -22.32 -8.38 25.25
CA HIS A 369 -23.33 -9.39 24.90
C HIS A 369 -23.63 -9.28 23.41
N GLY A 370 -23.52 -10.39 22.68
CA GLY A 370 -23.80 -10.45 21.25
C GLY A 370 -23.46 -11.82 20.67
N THR A 371 -23.97 -12.09 19.47
CA THR A 371 -23.66 -13.30 18.70
C THR A 371 -22.54 -13.00 17.71
N LEU A 372 -21.48 -13.79 17.75
CA LEU A 372 -20.37 -13.70 16.80
C LEU A 372 -20.69 -14.54 15.57
N ILE A 373 -20.85 -13.90 14.43
CA ILE A 373 -21.04 -14.58 13.14
C ILE A 373 -19.71 -14.58 12.40
N MET A 374 -19.33 -15.74 11.89
CA MET A 374 -18.24 -15.90 10.94
C MET A 374 -18.86 -16.11 9.56
N LYS A 375 -18.56 -15.22 8.61
CA LYS A 375 -18.92 -15.37 7.20
C LYS A 375 -17.73 -14.96 6.35
N ASP A 376 -17.33 -15.83 5.43
CA ASP A 376 -16.20 -15.60 4.51
C ASP A 376 -14.92 -15.14 5.24
N SER A 377 -14.59 -15.81 6.35
CA SER A 377 -13.43 -15.52 7.22
C SER A 377 -13.46 -14.16 7.95
N ASN A 378 -14.54 -13.39 7.83
CA ASN A 378 -14.76 -12.16 8.58
C ASN A 378 -15.66 -12.41 9.79
N PHE A 379 -15.26 -11.87 10.94
CA PHE A 379 -16.03 -11.94 12.18
C PHE A 379 -16.82 -10.65 12.39
N ARG A 380 -18.12 -10.77 12.68
CA ARG A 380 -18.98 -9.65 13.05
C ARG A 380 -19.72 -10.00 14.33
N LEU A 381 -19.65 -9.10 15.32
CA LEU A 381 -20.48 -9.17 16.51
C LEU A 381 -21.80 -8.45 16.22
N VAL A 382 -22.91 -9.18 16.25
CA VAL A 382 -24.26 -8.66 15.99
C VAL A 382 -25.20 -9.08 17.12
N SER A 383 -26.42 -8.55 17.16
CA SER A 383 -27.44 -9.05 18.08
C SER A 383 -27.93 -10.44 17.66
N SER A 384 -28.45 -11.22 18.61
CA SER A 384 -28.98 -12.56 18.34
C SER A 384 -30.13 -12.55 17.32
N GLU A 385 -31.01 -11.56 17.38
CA GLU A 385 -32.10 -11.38 16.41
C GLU A 385 -31.57 -11.09 14.99
N GLN A 386 -30.56 -10.23 14.89
CA GLN A 386 -29.93 -9.92 13.61
C GLN A 386 -29.20 -11.15 13.05
N ALA A 387 -28.57 -11.96 13.90
CA ALA A 387 -27.92 -13.19 13.50
C ALA A 387 -28.90 -14.20 12.89
N LEU A 388 -30.03 -14.43 13.55
CA LEU A 388 -31.07 -15.32 13.06
C LEU A 388 -31.62 -14.84 11.70
N LYS A 389 -31.86 -13.52 11.57
CA LYS A 389 -32.32 -12.92 10.31
C LYS A 389 -31.30 -13.04 9.17
N GLU A 390 -30.01 -12.78 9.44
CA GLU A 390 -28.94 -12.88 8.44
C GLU A 390 -28.64 -14.33 8.03
N LEU A 391 -28.82 -15.29 8.94
CA LEU A 391 -28.66 -16.72 8.67
C LEU A 391 -29.92 -17.40 8.10
N GLY A 392 -31.05 -16.67 8.01
CA GLY A 392 -32.32 -17.23 7.57
C GLY A 392 -32.90 -18.30 8.51
N LEU A 393 -32.53 -18.25 9.79
CA LEU A 393 -32.95 -19.21 10.81
C LEU A 393 -34.10 -18.63 11.64
N ALA A 394 -35.07 -19.48 11.99
CA ALA A 394 -36.05 -19.16 13.01
C ALA A 394 -35.49 -19.50 14.41
N GLU A 395 -35.88 -18.74 15.43
CA GLU A 395 -35.53 -19.04 16.81
C GLU A 395 -36.10 -20.42 17.20
N HIS A 396 -35.24 -21.31 17.68
CA HIS A 396 -35.68 -22.62 18.16
C HIS A 396 -36.24 -22.48 19.58
N GLN A 397 -37.56 -22.48 19.72
CA GLN A 397 -38.20 -22.46 21.03
C GLN A 397 -38.15 -23.83 21.71
N LEU A 398 -37.07 -24.06 22.46
CA LEU A 398 -36.91 -25.25 23.31
C LEU A 398 -37.66 -25.04 24.62
N ARG A 399 -38.67 -25.88 24.86
CA ARG A 399 -39.38 -25.97 26.13
C ARG A 399 -39.09 -27.33 26.78
N PHE A 400 -38.53 -27.28 27.98
CA PHE A 400 -38.29 -28.46 28.80
C PHE A 400 -39.50 -28.67 29.72
N THR A 401 -39.94 -29.92 29.86
CA THR A 401 -41.01 -30.30 30.79
C THR A 401 -40.56 -31.49 31.61
N CYS A 402 -40.53 -31.33 32.93
CA CYS A 402 -40.21 -32.39 33.89
C CYS A 402 -41.45 -32.80 34.68
N ARG A 403 -41.59 -34.11 34.95
CA ARG A 403 -42.60 -34.67 35.86
C ARG A 403 -41.99 -34.84 37.24
N VAL A 404 -42.53 -34.13 38.22
CA VAL A 404 -42.17 -34.26 39.63
C VAL A 404 -43.28 -34.99 40.36
N HIS A 405 -42.94 -36.07 41.05
CA HIS A 405 -43.87 -36.84 41.87
C HIS A 405 -43.82 -36.30 43.30
N LEU A 406 -44.96 -35.89 43.82
CA LEU A 406 -45.14 -35.40 45.18
C LEU A 406 -46.06 -36.35 45.94
N HIS A 407 -45.62 -36.83 47.09
CA HIS A 407 -46.49 -37.60 47.98
C HIS A 407 -47.38 -36.62 48.78
N ASP A 408 -48.64 -36.50 48.36
CA ASP A 408 -49.66 -35.68 49.02
C ASP A 408 -51.04 -36.31 48.80
N THR A 409 -51.73 -36.66 49.87
CA THR A 409 -53.06 -37.32 49.85
C THR A 409 -54.21 -36.31 49.71
N ARG A 410 -53.89 -35.01 49.67
CA ARG A 410 -54.86 -33.91 49.59
C ARG A 410 -55.39 -33.70 48.17
N LYS A 411 -56.42 -32.85 48.04
CA LYS A 411 -56.95 -32.45 46.73
C LYS A 411 -55.93 -31.61 45.97
N GLU A 412 -55.95 -31.71 44.64
CA GLU A 412 -54.99 -31.03 43.75
C GLU A 412 -54.91 -29.52 43.98
N GLN A 413 -56.05 -28.89 44.24
CA GLN A 413 -56.12 -27.45 44.52
C GLN A 413 -55.43 -27.07 45.84
N GLU A 414 -55.48 -27.93 46.86
CA GLU A 414 -54.76 -27.72 48.12
C GLU A 414 -53.27 -27.96 47.96
N THR A 415 -52.86 -28.97 47.19
CA THR A 415 -51.46 -29.23 46.86
C THR A 415 -50.86 -28.07 46.06
N ALA A 416 -51.59 -27.49 45.09
CA ALA A 416 -51.16 -26.31 44.35
C ALA A 416 -50.93 -25.08 45.25
N LEU A 417 -51.84 -24.82 46.21
CA LEU A 417 -51.68 -23.75 47.19
C LEU A 417 -50.48 -23.97 48.14
N ARG A 418 -50.17 -25.23 48.49
CA ARG A 418 -48.98 -25.56 49.27
C ARG A 418 -47.70 -25.35 48.48
N VAL A 419 -47.68 -25.76 47.21
CA VAL A 419 -46.56 -25.50 46.30
C VAL A 419 -46.34 -24.00 46.17
N TYR A 420 -47.40 -23.22 45.93
CA TYR A 420 -47.33 -21.75 45.88
C TYR A 420 -46.74 -21.15 47.16
N SER A 421 -47.26 -21.55 48.32
CA SER A 421 -46.80 -21.03 49.62
C SER A 421 -45.34 -21.40 49.91
N HIS A 422 -44.93 -22.62 49.56
CA HIS A 422 -43.56 -23.08 49.72
C HIS A 422 -42.60 -22.31 48.80
N LEU A 423 -42.93 -22.19 47.52
CA LEU A 423 -42.11 -21.45 46.56
C LEU A 423 -41.98 -19.97 46.94
N LYS A 424 -43.08 -19.33 47.36
CA LYS A 424 -43.06 -17.94 47.84
C LYS A 424 -42.21 -17.75 49.10
N SER A 425 -42.14 -18.76 49.97
CA SER A 425 -41.29 -18.71 51.17
C SER A 425 -39.80 -18.85 50.85
N VAL A 426 -39.45 -19.68 49.85
CA VAL A 426 -38.05 -20.00 49.51
C VAL A 426 -37.49 -18.98 48.52
N LEU A 427 -38.29 -18.53 47.55
CA LEU A 427 -37.88 -17.64 46.47
C LEU A 427 -38.40 -16.22 46.73
N LYS A 428 -37.72 -15.50 47.63
CA LYS A 428 -38.08 -14.12 47.99
C LYS A 428 -37.77 -13.10 46.90
N ASP A 429 -36.80 -13.42 46.04
CA ASP A 429 -36.30 -12.54 44.98
C ASP A 429 -36.94 -12.79 43.61
N HIS A 430 -37.90 -13.73 43.50
CA HIS A 430 -38.57 -14.08 42.25
C HIS A 430 -40.09 -13.85 42.34
N CYS A 431 -40.71 -13.44 41.25
CA CYS A 431 -42.15 -13.25 41.18
C CYS A 431 -42.88 -14.60 41.08
N VAL A 432 -43.56 -15.01 42.16
CA VAL A 432 -44.39 -16.22 42.20
C VAL A 432 -45.87 -15.83 42.15
N GLN A 433 -46.59 -16.31 41.14
CA GLN A 433 -48.02 -16.05 40.93
C GLN A 433 -48.84 -17.35 40.93
N HIS A 434 -50.07 -17.27 41.44
CA HIS A 434 -51.04 -18.37 41.40
C HIS A 434 -52.14 -17.99 40.41
N LEU A 435 -52.32 -18.79 39.37
CA LEU A 435 -53.24 -18.51 38.27
C LEU A 435 -54.66 -19.03 38.58
N PRO A 436 -55.71 -18.47 37.94
CA PRO A 436 -57.10 -18.86 38.18
C PRO A 436 -57.42 -20.33 37.84
N ASP A 437 -56.62 -20.95 36.97
CA ASP A 437 -56.73 -22.35 36.56
C ASP A 437 -56.06 -23.33 37.56
N GLY A 438 -55.53 -22.82 38.67
CA GLY A 438 -54.87 -23.63 39.71
C GLY A 438 -53.40 -23.93 39.44
N SER A 439 -52.80 -23.36 38.38
CA SER A 439 -51.37 -23.47 38.10
C SER A 439 -50.56 -22.39 38.85
N VAL A 440 -49.26 -22.62 39.01
CA VAL A 440 -48.33 -21.69 39.66
C VAL A 440 -47.25 -21.31 38.67
N THR A 441 -46.97 -20.01 38.53
CA THR A 441 -45.86 -19.51 37.72
C THR A 441 -44.79 -18.88 38.59
N VAL A 442 -43.53 -19.14 38.24
CA VAL A 442 -42.34 -18.50 38.83
C VAL A 442 -41.59 -17.85 37.67
N GLU A 443 -41.65 -16.52 37.56
CA GLU A 443 -41.20 -15.80 36.36
C GLU A 443 -41.83 -16.40 35.08
N SER A 444 -41.02 -17.00 34.20
CA SER A 444 -41.42 -17.69 32.97
C SER A 444 -41.66 -19.21 33.15
N VAL A 445 -41.37 -19.78 34.32
CA VAL A 445 -41.51 -21.22 34.60
C VAL A 445 -42.93 -21.54 35.05
N LEU A 446 -43.58 -22.48 34.36
CA LEU A 446 -44.95 -22.92 34.64
C LEU A 446 -44.97 -24.24 35.40
N LEU A 447 -45.73 -24.28 36.50
CA LEU A 447 -45.99 -25.47 37.30
C LEU A 447 -47.48 -25.81 37.25
N GLN A 448 -47.81 -26.98 36.71
CA GLN A 448 -49.19 -27.41 36.53
C GLN A 448 -49.38 -28.84 37.01
N ALA A 449 -50.45 -29.11 37.76
CA ALA A 449 -50.80 -30.47 38.13
C ALA A 449 -51.18 -31.27 36.85
N ALA A 450 -50.59 -32.44 36.67
CA ALA A 450 -51.02 -33.38 35.64
C ALA A 450 -52.27 -34.13 36.09
N ALA A 451 -52.94 -34.82 35.14
CA ALA A 451 -54.07 -35.70 35.43
C ALA A 451 -53.72 -36.70 36.57
N PRO A 452 -54.71 -37.08 37.41
CA PRO A 452 -54.48 -37.90 38.59
C PRO A 452 -53.80 -39.23 38.24
N SER A 453 -52.79 -39.60 39.02
CA SER A 453 -52.09 -40.90 38.91
C SER A 453 -52.98 -42.03 39.44
N GLU A 454 -52.73 -43.28 38.99
CA GLU A 454 -53.43 -44.48 39.47
C GLU A 454 -53.28 -44.69 41.00
N ASP A 455 -52.24 -44.12 41.61
CA ASP A 455 -52.05 -44.05 43.06
C ASP A 455 -52.60 -42.71 43.62
N PRO A 456 -53.67 -42.72 44.43
CA PRO A 456 -54.25 -41.52 45.03
C PRO A 456 -53.30 -40.74 45.95
N GLY A 457 -52.26 -41.40 46.48
CA GLY A 457 -51.26 -40.80 47.37
C GLY A 457 -50.14 -40.05 46.67
N THR A 458 -50.06 -40.13 45.34
CA THR A 458 -49.01 -39.49 44.54
C THR A 458 -49.62 -38.50 43.54
N LYS A 459 -49.20 -37.23 43.63
CA LYS A 459 -49.54 -36.18 42.69
C LYS A 459 -48.38 -35.94 41.73
N VAL A 460 -48.69 -35.78 40.45
CA VAL A 460 -47.71 -35.47 39.41
C VAL A 460 -47.80 -33.99 39.06
N LEU A 461 -46.69 -33.26 39.23
CA LEU A 461 -46.56 -31.86 38.85
C LEU A 461 -45.68 -31.74 37.61
N LEU A 462 -46.19 -31.07 36.58
CA LEU A 462 -45.45 -30.69 35.37
C LEU A 462 -44.77 -29.36 35.62
N VAL A 463 -43.44 -29.36 35.64
CA VAL A 463 -42.63 -28.14 35.69
C VAL A 463 -42.11 -27.90 34.29
N SER A 464 -42.49 -26.78 33.67
CA SER A 464 -42.15 -26.46 32.28
C SER A 464 -41.49 -25.09 32.13
N TRP A 465 -40.34 -25.03 31.47
CA TRP A 465 -39.55 -23.81 31.30
C TRP A 465 -38.92 -23.71 29.90
N THR A 466 -38.58 -22.49 29.49
CA THR A 466 -37.80 -22.18 28.29
C THR A 466 -36.31 -22.40 28.53
N TYR A 467 -35.52 -22.65 27.47
CA TYR A 467 -34.06 -22.81 27.59
C TYR A 467 -33.36 -21.63 28.28
N GLN A 468 -33.86 -20.40 28.10
CA GLN A 468 -33.32 -19.21 28.75
C GLN A 468 -33.38 -19.28 30.29
N ASP A 469 -34.28 -20.10 30.84
CA ASP A 469 -34.52 -20.26 32.28
C ASP A 469 -34.13 -21.65 32.77
N GLU A 470 -33.18 -22.32 32.09
CA GLU A 470 -32.78 -23.69 32.42
C GLU A 470 -32.27 -23.81 33.86
N GLU A 471 -31.45 -22.87 34.33
CA GLU A 471 -30.94 -22.87 35.70
C GLU A 471 -32.08 -22.78 36.73
N LEU A 472 -33.05 -21.89 36.49
CA LEU A 472 -34.21 -21.70 37.37
C LEU A 472 -35.13 -22.92 37.34
N GLY A 473 -35.42 -23.46 36.15
CA GLY A 473 -36.24 -24.66 35.98
C GLY A 473 -35.62 -25.91 36.62
N SER A 474 -34.31 -26.09 36.47
CA SER A 474 -33.55 -27.16 37.11
C SER A 474 -33.49 -27.01 38.62
N PHE A 475 -33.30 -25.78 39.13
CA PHE A 475 -33.37 -25.49 40.57
C PHE A 475 -34.76 -25.80 41.16
N LEU A 476 -35.83 -25.32 40.52
CA LEU A 476 -37.21 -25.57 40.95
C LEU A 476 -37.53 -27.07 40.96
N THR A 477 -37.11 -27.80 39.93
CA THR A 477 -37.29 -29.25 39.85
C THR A 477 -36.56 -29.96 41.00
N SER A 478 -35.33 -29.56 41.31
CA SER A 478 -34.56 -30.10 42.44
C SER A 478 -35.20 -29.79 43.79
N LEU A 479 -35.68 -28.55 43.96
CA LEU A 479 -36.36 -28.10 45.17
C LEU A 479 -37.62 -28.93 45.44
N LEU A 480 -38.46 -29.13 44.42
CA LEU A 480 -39.72 -29.87 44.56
C LEU A 480 -39.50 -31.38 44.76
N LYS A 481 -38.42 -31.94 44.19
CA LYS A 481 -38.02 -33.34 44.45
C LYS A 481 -37.58 -33.60 45.90
N LYS A 482 -37.16 -32.56 46.64
CA LYS A 482 -36.86 -32.69 48.09
C LYS A 482 -38.12 -32.83 48.95
N GLY A 483 -39.30 -32.68 48.36
CA GLY A 483 -40.59 -32.77 49.02
C GLY A 483 -41.05 -31.43 49.59
N LEU A 484 -42.36 -31.32 49.83
CA LEU A 484 -42.95 -30.14 50.48
C LEU A 484 -42.76 -30.23 52.00
N PRO A 485 -42.50 -29.11 52.69
CA PRO A 485 -42.44 -29.09 54.15
C PRO A 485 -43.70 -29.68 54.76
N GLN A 486 -43.55 -30.50 55.79
CA GLN A 486 -44.69 -30.88 56.63
C GLN A 486 -45.22 -29.61 57.28
N ALA A 487 -46.51 -29.34 57.14
CA ALA A 487 -47.12 -28.21 57.82
C ALA A 487 -46.93 -28.39 59.34
N PRO A 488 -46.67 -27.33 60.12
CA PRO A 488 -46.87 -27.42 61.55
C PRO A 488 -48.33 -27.83 61.79
N SER A 489 -48.52 -28.82 62.67
CA SER A 489 -49.81 -29.34 63.12
C SER A 489 -50.74 -28.25 63.63
#